data_AF-A0AA90U1E2-F1
#
_entry.id   AF-A0AA90U1E2-F1
#
_cell.length_a   1.000
_cell.length_b   1.000
_cell.length_c   1.000
_cell.angle_alpha   90.00
_cell.angle_beta   90.00
_cell.angle_gamma   90.00
#
_symmetry.space_group_name_H-M   'P 1'
#
loop_
_entity.id
_entity.type
_entity.pdbx_description
1 polymer ?
#
loop_
_entity_poly.entity_id
_entity_poly.type
_entity_poly.pdbx_seq_one_letter_code
_entity_poly.pdbx_strand_id
1 'polypeptide(L)'
;MKDCQLKGLILKSILTGNNTSRAIFESIPYENYQSFKVELVNLRKRGYIIKKGQKQPFHYQLTSPKGIEHAKNPNINKEKFDALVMSQANPIAVEMVDVILNNKELFNQAVDNKIRSKGLFEGGIAVVQEAHSKPSNFVSSNDKNYEGQDSSEEVKKLRKLLGEKDKRISDLEIELMDIQKPVVTMQLKQESASEGNQSKRKSQQLLKSENNHKKLAESRYKLCKRFYDSKVYLTGDFFRKYQNMLPILLSGKTLFNRGSVEILSHAEFKREQERKHAKAPLKDKDILRYHFKITKLGKNSITVESDKMLKPKVMIF
;
A
#
# COMPACT_ATOMS: atom_id res chain seq x y z
N MET A 1 -28.29 -0.79 -9.20
CA MET A 1 -28.32 -1.45 -7.87
C MET A 1 -26.88 -1.75 -7.47
N LYS A 2 -26.44 -1.46 -6.23
CA LYS A 2 -25.05 -1.73 -5.79
C LYS A 2 -24.85 -3.25 -5.62
N ASP A 3 -23.70 -3.80 -5.99
CA ASP A 3 -23.38 -5.25 -5.91
C ASP A 3 -23.71 -5.89 -4.55
N CYS A 4 -23.48 -5.16 -3.45
CA CYS A 4 -23.79 -5.64 -2.10
C CYS A 4 -25.29 -5.81 -1.83
N GLN A 5 -26.13 -4.97 -2.42
CA GLN A 5 -27.60 -5.04 -2.26
C GLN A 5 -28.16 -6.26 -2.99
N LEU A 6 -27.73 -6.47 -4.23
CA LEU A 6 -28.17 -7.64 -5.02
C LEU A 6 -27.80 -8.95 -4.32
N LYS A 7 -26.56 -9.08 -3.84
CA LYS A 7 -26.14 -10.23 -3.01
C LYS A 7 -27.08 -10.45 -1.83
N GLY A 8 -27.38 -9.40 -1.07
CA GLY A 8 -28.26 -9.50 0.10
C GLY A 8 -29.66 -10.00 -0.26
N LEU A 9 -30.24 -9.48 -1.34
CA LEU A 9 -31.56 -9.90 -1.83
C LEU A 9 -31.55 -11.38 -2.26
N ILE A 10 -30.54 -11.82 -3.00
CA ILE A 10 -30.39 -13.22 -3.43
C ILE A 10 -30.30 -14.16 -2.23
N LEU A 11 -29.42 -13.85 -1.27
CA LEU A 11 -29.22 -14.72 -0.10
C LEU A 11 -30.47 -14.76 0.80
N LYS A 12 -31.17 -13.63 0.96
CA LYS A 12 -32.42 -13.55 1.72
C LYS A 12 -33.53 -14.37 1.04
N SER A 13 -33.65 -14.30 -0.28
CA SER A 13 -34.61 -15.09 -1.05
C SER A 13 -34.39 -16.61 -0.90
N ILE A 14 -33.13 -17.06 -0.91
CA ILE A 14 -32.80 -18.46 -0.63
C ILE A 14 -33.14 -18.84 0.82
N LEU A 15 -32.89 -17.94 1.78
CA LEU A 15 -33.24 -18.16 3.19
C LEU A 15 -34.74 -18.31 3.40
N THR A 16 -35.57 -17.60 2.62
CA THR A 16 -37.04 -17.70 2.68
C THR A 16 -37.61 -18.91 1.94
N GLY A 17 -36.77 -19.76 1.34
CA GLY A 17 -37.17 -21.02 0.71
C GLY A 17 -37.13 -21.04 -0.82
N ASN A 18 -36.84 -19.92 -1.49
CA ASN A 18 -36.72 -19.90 -2.94
C ASN A 18 -35.39 -20.52 -3.36
N ASN A 19 -35.45 -21.75 -3.86
CA ASN A 19 -34.24 -22.54 -4.10
C ASN A 19 -33.90 -22.72 -5.58
N THR A 20 -34.72 -22.30 -6.54
CA THR A 20 -34.36 -22.34 -7.97
C THR A 20 -33.96 -20.96 -8.49
N SER A 21 -33.12 -20.90 -9.54
CA SER A 21 -32.67 -19.61 -10.09
C SER A 21 -33.83 -18.72 -10.54
N ARG A 22 -34.88 -19.32 -11.11
CA ARG A 22 -36.07 -18.60 -11.56
C ARG A 22 -36.89 -18.05 -10.39
N ALA A 23 -37.20 -18.88 -9.40
CA ALA A 23 -37.94 -18.46 -8.21
C ALA A 23 -37.20 -17.36 -7.43
N ILE A 24 -35.87 -17.47 -7.32
CA ILE A 24 -35.05 -16.43 -6.67
C ILE A 24 -35.17 -15.11 -7.44
N PHE A 25 -35.02 -15.13 -8.77
CA PHE A 25 -35.11 -13.93 -9.60
C PHE A 25 -36.49 -13.26 -9.53
N GLU A 26 -37.57 -14.03 -9.62
CA GLU A 26 -38.94 -13.53 -9.57
C GLU A 26 -39.30 -12.91 -8.21
N SER A 27 -38.60 -13.30 -7.13
CA SER A 27 -38.81 -12.77 -5.78
C SER A 27 -38.02 -11.51 -5.43
N ILE A 28 -37.17 -11.02 -6.32
CA ILE A 28 -36.32 -9.84 -6.07
C ILE A 28 -36.59 -8.76 -7.12
N PRO A 29 -36.54 -7.46 -6.76
CA PRO A 29 -36.73 -6.37 -7.71
C PRO A 29 -35.46 -6.15 -8.56
N TYR A 30 -35.16 -7.07 -9.46
CA TYR A 30 -33.99 -7.02 -10.34
C TYR A 30 -34.37 -7.36 -11.79
N GLU A 31 -34.02 -6.49 -12.74
CA GLU A 31 -34.55 -6.57 -14.11
C GLU A 31 -33.79 -7.54 -15.02
N ASN A 32 -32.48 -7.72 -14.81
CA ASN A 32 -31.62 -8.44 -15.75
C ASN A 32 -31.33 -9.88 -15.31
N TYR A 33 -32.04 -10.86 -15.87
CA TYR A 33 -31.86 -12.27 -15.55
C TYR A 33 -30.46 -12.83 -15.91
N GLN A 34 -29.81 -12.32 -16.96
CA GLN A 34 -28.49 -12.80 -17.36
C GLN A 34 -27.42 -12.35 -16.36
N SER A 35 -27.44 -11.07 -15.97
CA SER A 35 -26.55 -10.54 -14.93
C SER A 35 -26.79 -11.22 -13.58
N PHE A 36 -28.05 -11.51 -13.24
CA PHE A 36 -28.39 -12.29 -12.05
C PHE A 36 -27.76 -13.70 -12.06
N LYS A 37 -27.79 -14.41 -13.20
CA LYS A 37 -27.15 -15.72 -13.33
C LYS A 37 -25.63 -15.66 -13.13
N VAL A 38 -24.98 -14.62 -13.64
CA VAL A 38 -23.54 -14.39 -13.39
C VAL A 38 -23.28 -14.20 -11.88
N GLU A 39 -24.13 -13.44 -11.20
CA GLU A 39 -23.95 -13.23 -9.76
C GLU A 39 -24.20 -14.49 -8.93
N LEU A 40 -25.18 -15.34 -9.28
CA LEU A 40 -25.32 -16.67 -8.67
C LEU A 40 -24.05 -17.52 -8.81
N VAL A 41 -23.39 -17.49 -9.98
CA VAL A 41 -22.12 -18.20 -10.18
C VAL A 41 -21.02 -17.62 -9.29
N ASN A 42 -20.96 -16.29 -9.15
CA ASN A 42 -19.99 -15.61 -8.29
C ASN A 42 -20.21 -15.97 -6.81
N LEU A 43 -21.46 -15.97 -6.34
CA LEU A 43 -21.80 -16.33 -4.95
C LEU A 43 -21.43 -17.77 -4.62
N ARG A 44 -21.63 -18.70 -5.57
CA ARG A 44 -21.17 -20.09 -5.45
C ARG A 44 -19.64 -20.15 -5.35
N LYS A 45 -18.92 -19.49 -6.27
CA LYS A 45 -17.44 -19.47 -6.26
C LYS A 45 -16.86 -18.87 -4.98
N ARG A 46 -17.54 -17.86 -4.40
CA ARG A 46 -17.16 -17.21 -3.13
C ARG A 46 -17.59 -18.02 -1.89
N GLY A 47 -18.30 -19.14 -2.07
CA GLY A 47 -18.69 -20.05 -1.00
C GLY A 47 -19.87 -19.57 -0.15
N TYR A 48 -20.77 -18.73 -0.68
CA TYR A 48 -22.00 -18.33 0.01
C TYR A 48 -23.15 -19.31 -0.22
N ILE A 49 -23.17 -19.98 -1.37
CA ILE A 49 -24.22 -20.92 -1.76
C ILE A 49 -23.63 -22.19 -2.37
N ILE A 50 -24.35 -23.30 -2.20
CA ILE A 50 -24.10 -24.60 -2.84
C ILE A 50 -25.19 -24.83 -3.88
N LYS A 51 -24.78 -25.38 -5.02
CA LYS A 51 -25.68 -25.79 -6.10
C LYS A 51 -25.89 -27.31 -6.02
N LYS A 52 -27.13 -27.76 -5.82
CA LYS A 52 -27.56 -29.16 -5.77
C LYS A 52 -28.30 -29.57 -7.05
N GLY A 53 -28.23 -30.86 -7.35
CA GLY A 53 -28.83 -31.47 -8.53
C GLY A 53 -27.84 -31.64 -9.69
N GLN A 54 -27.96 -32.76 -10.41
CA GLN A 54 -27.15 -33.04 -11.60
C GLN A 54 -27.82 -32.52 -12.88
N LYS A 55 -29.17 -32.44 -12.90
CA LYS A 55 -29.99 -31.95 -14.01
C LYS A 55 -30.78 -30.71 -13.59
N GLN A 56 -31.25 -29.94 -14.56
CA GLN A 56 -32.08 -28.76 -14.32
C GLN A 56 -33.51 -29.18 -13.90
N PRO A 57 -34.21 -28.38 -13.07
CA PRO A 57 -33.73 -27.15 -12.44
C PRO A 57 -32.75 -27.43 -11.29
N PHE A 58 -31.73 -26.59 -11.17
CA PHE A 58 -30.78 -26.70 -10.07
C PHE A 58 -31.34 -26.03 -8.81
N HIS A 59 -31.07 -26.63 -7.65
CA HIS A 59 -31.46 -26.06 -6.36
C HIS A 59 -30.27 -25.41 -5.66
N TYR A 60 -30.46 -24.25 -5.06
CA TYR A 60 -29.45 -23.48 -4.36
C TYR A 60 -29.74 -23.52 -2.86
N GLN A 61 -28.69 -23.70 -2.06
CA GLN A 61 -28.76 -23.70 -0.60
C GLN A 61 -27.65 -22.81 -0.03
N LEU A 62 -27.92 -22.13 1.09
CA LEU A 62 -26.91 -21.33 1.78
C LEU A 62 -25.85 -22.24 2.43
N THR A 63 -24.60 -21.80 2.44
CA THR A 63 -23.53 -22.44 3.23
C THR A 63 -23.61 -22.02 4.69
N SER A 64 -23.23 -22.91 5.60
CA SER A 64 -23.03 -22.58 7.02
C SER A 64 -21.53 -22.40 7.31
N PRO A 65 -21.10 -21.36 8.06
CA PRO A 65 -21.92 -20.26 8.60
C PRO A 65 -22.11 -19.11 7.59
N LYS A 66 -21.23 -19.01 6.59
CA LYS A 66 -21.04 -17.82 5.77
C LYS A 66 -22.28 -17.35 4.99
N GLY A 67 -22.97 -18.26 4.31
CA GLY A 67 -24.18 -17.93 3.55
C GLY A 67 -25.31 -17.48 4.46
N ILE A 68 -25.52 -18.18 5.58
CA ILE A 68 -26.59 -17.89 6.55
C ILE A 68 -26.38 -16.53 7.23
N GLU A 69 -25.17 -16.25 7.71
CA GLU A 69 -24.86 -14.97 8.36
C GLU A 69 -25.12 -13.79 7.42
N HIS A 70 -24.64 -13.88 6.17
CA HIS A 70 -24.82 -12.82 5.18
C HIS A 70 -26.26 -12.71 4.65
N ALA A 71 -27.06 -13.77 4.73
CA ALA A 71 -28.48 -13.72 4.41
C ALA A 71 -29.27 -12.96 5.48
N LYS A 72 -28.92 -13.15 6.76
CA LYS A 72 -29.51 -12.42 7.89
C LYS A 72 -29.05 -10.96 7.92
N ASN A 73 -27.76 -10.72 7.68
CA ASN A 73 -27.18 -9.38 7.63
C ASN A 73 -26.25 -9.20 6.42
N PRO A 74 -26.75 -8.62 5.31
CA PRO A 74 -25.95 -8.34 4.13
C PRO A 74 -24.73 -7.44 4.36
N ASN A 75 -24.81 -6.59 5.40
CA ASN A 75 -23.83 -5.55 5.74
C ASN A 75 -22.84 -5.96 6.83
N ILE A 76 -22.84 -7.23 7.28
CA ILE A 76 -21.97 -7.71 8.36
C ILE A 76 -20.48 -7.36 8.17
N ASN A 77 -19.97 -7.35 6.94
CA ASN A 77 -18.57 -6.97 6.68
C ASN A 77 -18.34 -5.47 6.85
N LYS A 78 -19.33 -4.64 6.51
CA LYS A 78 -19.26 -3.20 6.74
C LYS A 78 -19.29 -2.93 8.23
N GLU A 79 -20.22 -3.53 8.97
CA GLU A 79 -20.31 -3.39 10.43
C GLU A 79 -19.02 -3.86 11.13
N LYS A 80 -18.46 -5.01 10.73
CA LYS A 80 -17.17 -5.48 11.27
C LYS A 80 -16.03 -4.52 10.97
N PHE A 81 -16.02 -3.92 9.78
CA PHE A 81 -15.02 -2.92 9.41
C PHE A 81 -15.20 -1.64 10.21
N ASP A 82 -16.41 -1.11 10.31
CA ASP A 82 -16.73 0.09 11.07
C ASP A 82 -16.40 -0.12 12.56
N ALA A 83 -16.72 -1.29 13.13
CA ALA A 83 -16.34 -1.65 14.49
C ALA A 83 -14.82 -1.74 14.67
N LEU A 84 -14.09 -2.29 13.69
CA LEU A 84 -12.63 -2.33 13.73
C LEU A 84 -12.05 -0.91 13.71
N VAL A 85 -12.55 -0.05 12.83
CA VAL A 85 -12.13 1.36 12.74
C VAL A 85 -12.42 2.08 14.05
N MET A 86 -13.60 1.90 14.64
CA MET A 86 -13.95 2.49 15.94
C MET A 86 -13.10 1.94 17.08
N SER A 87 -12.75 0.65 17.07
CA SER A 87 -11.86 0.05 18.08
C SER A 87 -10.41 0.52 17.97
N GLN A 88 -9.97 0.91 16.78
CA GLN A 88 -8.63 1.44 16.51
C GLN A 88 -8.56 2.96 16.60
N ALA A 89 -9.69 3.66 16.54
CA ALA A 89 -9.77 5.06 16.88
C ALA A 89 -9.31 5.20 18.34
N ASN A 90 -8.21 5.92 18.55
CA ASN A 90 -7.69 6.14 19.88
C ASN A 90 -8.80 6.82 20.71
N PRO A 91 -9.29 6.23 21.81
CA PRO A 91 -10.38 6.81 22.59
C PRO A 91 -10.05 8.24 23.04
N ILE A 92 -8.76 8.52 23.29
CA ILE A 92 -8.27 9.87 23.60
C ILE A 92 -8.45 10.83 22.41
N ALA A 93 -8.23 10.37 21.18
CA ALA A 93 -8.41 11.21 20.00
C ALA A 93 -9.90 11.50 19.70
N VAL A 94 -10.78 10.51 19.93
CA VAL A 94 -12.24 10.70 19.81
C VAL A 94 -12.72 11.69 20.87
N GLU A 95 -12.30 11.51 22.12
CA GLU A 95 -12.63 12.40 23.24
C GLU A 95 -12.09 13.83 23.02
N MET A 96 -10.85 13.97 22.53
CA MET A 96 -10.30 15.29 22.18
C MET A 96 -11.09 15.97 21.05
N VAL A 97 -11.55 15.22 20.06
CA VAL A 97 -12.39 15.77 18.97
C VAL A 97 -13.74 16.21 19.52
N ASP A 98 -14.38 15.43 20.38
CA ASP A 98 -15.66 15.79 21.00
C ASP A 98 -15.54 17.01 21.93
N VAL A 99 -14.45 17.12 22.69
CA VAL A 99 -14.17 18.30 23.52
C VAL A 99 -13.97 19.55 22.65
N ILE A 100 -13.25 19.43 21.54
CA ILE A 100 -13.04 20.55 20.60
C ILE A 100 -14.36 20.95 19.93
N LEU A 101 -15.19 19.99 19.50
CA LEU A 101 -16.46 20.27 18.80
C LEU A 101 -17.50 20.91 19.72
N ASN A 102 -17.54 20.52 21.00
CA ASN A 102 -18.52 21.03 21.96
C ASN A 102 -18.05 22.30 22.69
N ASN A 103 -16.76 22.66 22.59
CA ASN A 103 -16.24 23.91 23.13
C ASN A 103 -15.93 24.89 22.00
N LYS A 104 -16.79 25.91 21.85
CA LYS A 104 -16.73 26.92 20.79
C LYS A 104 -15.37 27.66 20.73
N GLU A 105 -14.72 27.88 21.87
CA GLU A 105 -13.41 28.56 21.91
C GLU A 105 -12.29 27.66 21.40
N LEU A 106 -12.27 26.40 21.84
CA LEU A 106 -11.29 25.40 21.37
C LEU A 106 -11.48 25.09 19.89
N PHE A 107 -12.73 25.04 19.42
CA PHE A 107 -13.05 24.90 18.00
C PHE A 107 -12.44 26.04 17.19
N ASN A 108 -12.69 27.29 17.58
CA ASN A 108 -12.19 28.47 16.88
C ASN A 108 -10.64 28.50 16.87
N GLN A 109 -10.00 28.19 18.01
CA GLN A 109 -8.53 28.08 18.06
C GLN A 109 -7.98 26.98 17.14
N ALA A 110 -8.63 25.82 17.07
CA ALA A 110 -8.21 24.74 16.19
C ALA A 110 -8.35 25.12 14.70
N VAL A 111 -9.43 25.82 14.35
CA VAL A 111 -9.65 26.36 12.99
C VAL A 111 -8.61 27.42 12.64
N ASP A 112 -8.35 28.37 13.53
CA ASP A 112 -7.36 29.44 13.33
C ASP A 112 -5.94 28.89 13.17
N ASN A 113 -5.55 27.90 13.98
CA ASN A 113 -4.26 27.22 13.85
C ASN A 113 -4.14 26.45 12.53
N LYS A 114 -5.23 25.89 12.01
CA LYS A 114 -5.24 25.22 10.71
C LYS A 114 -5.15 26.21 9.54
N ILE A 115 -5.76 27.39 9.68
CA ILE A 115 -5.68 28.47 8.69
C ILE A 115 -4.26 29.04 8.68
N ARG A 116 -3.69 29.34 9.85
CA ARG A 116 -2.31 29.82 9.98
C ARG A 116 -1.28 28.82 9.46
N SER A 117 -1.40 27.54 9.81
CA SER A 117 -0.46 26.52 9.31
C SER A 117 -0.54 26.29 7.80
N LYS A 118 -1.68 26.58 7.16
CA LYS A 118 -1.82 26.57 5.70
C LYS A 118 -1.34 27.87 5.04
N GLY A 119 -1.40 29.00 5.74
CA GLY A 119 -0.91 30.31 5.26
C GLY A 119 0.59 30.55 5.44
N LEU A 120 1.28 29.75 6.27
CA LEU A 120 2.70 29.97 6.61
C LEU A 120 3.74 29.34 5.65
N PHE A 121 3.33 28.76 4.52
CA PHE A 121 4.29 28.17 3.57
C PHE A 121 4.69 29.07 2.38
N GLU A 122 4.21 30.32 2.31
CA GLU A 122 4.57 31.24 1.21
C GLU A 122 5.47 32.43 1.59
N GLY A 123 6.01 32.52 2.81
CA GLY A 123 6.99 33.57 3.07
C GLY A 123 7.70 33.52 4.41
N GLY A 124 9.00 33.27 4.36
CA GLY A 124 9.94 33.84 5.34
C GLY A 124 10.20 33.04 6.61
N ILE A 125 11.44 32.59 6.73
CA ILE A 125 12.06 32.07 7.94
C ILE A 125 12.10 33.19 9.01
N ALA A 126 11.55 32.94 10.21
CA ALA A 126 12.07 33.52 11.46
C ALA A 126 11.59 32.72 12.70
N VAL A 127 12.55 32.01 13.30
CA VAL A 127 12.82 31.86 14.76
C VAL A 127 11.64 31.64 15.71
N VAL A 128 11.50 30.43 16.26
CA VAL A 128 11.42 30.16 17.72
C VAL A 128 12.00 28.76 17.99
N GLN A 129 12.99 28.72 18.90
CA GLN A 129 13.56 27.51 19.50
C GLN A 129 12.79 27.14 20.78
N GLU A 130 12.81 25.85 21.12
CA GLU A 130 12.39 25.22 22.40
C GLU A 130 10.87 25.12 22.68
N ALA A 131 10.26 24.01 23.11
CA ALA A 131 10.71 22.68 23.47
C ALA A 131 9.54 21.66 23.38
N HIS A 132 9.90 20.37 23.35
CA HIS A 132 9.12 19.18 23.71
C HIS A 132 8.10 18.54 22.72
N SER A 133 8.56 17.38 22.23
CA SER A 133 7.88 16.08 22.08
C SER A 133 7.01 15.75 20.86
N LYS A 134 7.64 14.94 19.99
CA LYS A 134 7.14 13.83 19.14
C LYS A 134 6.24 14.19 17.95
N PRO A 135 6.70 13.95 16.70
CA PRO A 135 5.81 14.02 15.54
C PRO A 135 4.92 12.78 15.51
N SER A 136 3.61 12.97 15.69
CA SER A 136 2.60 11.96 15.38
C SER A 136 2.52 11.80 13.87
N ASN A 137 2.72 10.58 13.38
CA ASN A 137 2.50 10.21 11.98
C ASN A 137 1.02 10.41 11.62
N PHE A 138 0.70 11.53 10.99
CA PHE A 138 -0.61 11.81 10.43
C PHE A 138 -0.75 10.99 9.14
N VAL A 139 -1.56 9.93 9.20
CA VAL A 139 -1.92 9.11 8.05
C VAL A 139 -2.82 9.94 7.13
N SER A 140 -2.30 10.30 5.97
CA SER A 140 -3.04 10.96 4.91
C SER A 140 -4.02 9.95 4.27
N SER A 141 -5.26 9.98 4.74
CA SER A 141 -6.40 9.29 4.13
C SER A 141 -6.82 10.02 2.86
N ASN A 142 -6.27 9.58 1.73
CA ASN A 142 -6.81 9.89 0.42
C ASN A 142 -8.13 9.13 0.21
N ASP A 143 -9.24 9.68 0.73
CA ASP A 143 -10.59 9.30 0.31
C ASP A 143 -11.07 10.25 -0.78
N LYS A 144 -10.86 9.84 -2.03
CA LYS A 144 -11.61 10.34 -3.17
C LYS A 144 -12.92 9.56 -3.24
N ASN A 145 -14.00 10.13 -2.71
CA ASN A 145 -15.37 10.08 -3.24
C ASN A 145 -16.35 10.63 -2.21
N TYR A 146 -16.32 11.95 -2.04
CA TYR A 146 -17.44 12.71 -1.52
C TYR A 146 -17.86 13.66 -2.64
N GLU A 147 -18.79 13.21 -3.48
CA GLU A 147 -19.54 14.11 -4.37
C GLU A 147 -20.63 14.78 -3.54
N GLY A 148 -20.21 15.78 -2.76
CA GLY A 148 -21.11 16.82 -2.32
C GLY A 148 -21.40 17.70 -3.54
N GLN A 149 -22.65 17.69 -4.00
CA GLN A 149 -23.18 18.63 -4.97
C GLN A 149 -23.21 20.03 -4.34
N ASP A 150 -22.06 20.71 -4.36
CA ASP A 150 -21.93 22.17 -4.30
C ASP A 150 -20.46 22.54 -4.52
N SER A 151 -19.93 22.25 -5.71
CA SER A 151 -18.63 22.81 -6.09
C SER A 151 -18.87 24.19 -6.67
N SER A 152 -18.83 25.21 -5.80
CA SER A 152 -18.62 26.61 -6.19
C SER A 152 -17.57 26.66 -7.31
N GLU A 153 -17.78 27.51 -8.33
CA GLU A 153 -16.85 27.82 -9.42
C GLU A 153 -15.40 28.01 -8.92
N GLU A 154 -15.26 28.58 -7.71
CA GLU A 154 -13.98 28.80 -7.05
C GLU A 154 -13.25 27.51 -6.70
N VAL A 155 -13.97 26.46 -6.29
CA VAL A 155 -13.39 25.14 -5.98
C VAL A 155 -12.86 24.48 -7.23
N LYS A 156 -13.52 24.67 -8.38
CA LYS A 156 -13.02 24.18 -9.68
C LYS A 156 -11.75 24.92 -10.11
N LYS A 157 -11.73 26.26 -9.95
CA LYS A 157 -10.52 27.07 -10.23
C LYS A 157 -9.35 26.67 -9.35
N LEU A 158 -9.57 26.47 -8.04
CA LEU A 158 -8.55 26.02 -7.11
C LEU A 158 -8.01 24.63 -7.46
N ARG A 159 -8.87 23.67 -7.82
CA ARG A 159 -8.43 22.34 -8.26
C ARG A 159 -7.56 22.40 -9.51
N LYS A 160 -7.91 23.27 -10.46
CA LYS A 160 -7.11 23.47 -11.68
C LYS A 160 -5.73 24.05 -11.36
N LEU A 161 -5.69 25.10 -10.52
CA LEU A 161 -4.44 25.71 -10.08
C LEU A 161 -3.54 24.72 -9.32
N LEU A 162 -4.13 23.88 -8.47
CA LEU A 162 -3.39 22.84 -7.75
C LEU A 162 -2.73 21.84 -8.72
N GLY A 163 -3.49 21.40 -9.74
CA GLY A 163 -2.96 20.49 -10.77
C GLY A 163 -1.83 21.10 -11.60
N GLU A 164 -1.89 22.40 -11.88
CA GLU A 164 -0.81 23.12 -12.57
C GLU A 164 0.45 23.25 -11.70
N LYS A 165 0.29 23.48 -10.39
CA LYS A 165 1.41 23.55 -9.44
C LYS A 165 2.07 22.18 -9.22
N ASP A 166 1.28 21.12 -9.08
CA ASP A 166 1.81 19.74 -8.95
C ASP A 166 2.62 19.34 -10.19
N LYS A 167 2.14 19.71 -11.38
CA LYS A 167 2.89 19.49 -12.63
C LYS A 167 4.21 20.26 -12.62
N ARG A 168 4.20 21.53 -12.22
CA ARG A 168 5.42 22.35 -12.15
C ARG A 168 6.44 21.80 -11.15
N ILE A 169 5.99 21.26 -10.01
CA ILE A 169 6.87 20.60 -9.04
C ILE A 169 7.54 19.38 -9.69
N SER A 170 6.76 18.53 -10.35
CA SER A 170 7.31 17.36 -11.06
C SER A 170 8.32 17.75 -12.14
N ASP A 171 8.08 18.83 -12.88
CA ASP A 171 9.02 19.32 -13.90
C ASP A 171 10.33 19.83 -13.26
N LEU A 172 10.25 20.54 -12.13
CA LEU A 172 11.42 21.02 -11.38
C LEU A 172 12.23 19.87 -10.76
N GLU A 173 11.58 18.80 -10.30
CA GLU A 173 12.26 17.60 -9.80
C GLU A 173 13.07 16.91 -10.91
N ILE A 174 12.55 16.86 -12.14
CA ILE A 174 13.26 16.35 -13.32
C ILE A 174 14.45 17.26 -13.66
N GLU A 175 14.25 18.58 -13.66
CA GLU A 175 15.30 19.56 -13.94
C GLU A 175 16.45 19.47 -12.91
N LEU A 176 16.12 19.33 -11.62
CA LEU A 176 17.11 19.11 -10.56
C LEU A 176 17.88 17.80 -10.75
N MET A 177 17.22 16.73 -11.22
CA MET A 177 17.90 15.47 -11.54
C MET A 177 18.88 15.62 -12.70
N ASP A 178 18.58 16.45 -13.70
CA ASP A 178 19.47 16.69 -14.84
C ASP A 178 20.62 17.63 -14.50
N ILE A 179 20.43 18.61 -13.62
CA ILE A 179 21.50 19.47 -13.09
C ILE A 179 22.47 18.68 -12.19
N GLN A 180 22.02 17.62 -11.51
CA GLN A 180 22.89 16.78 -10.68
C GLN A 180 23.73 15.76 -11.47
N LYS A 181 23.39 15.46 -12.73
CA LYS A 181 24.17 14.53 -13.58
C LYS A 181 25.56 15.03 -14.01
N PRO A 182 25.80 16.31 -14.39
CA PRO A 182 27.11 16.73 -14.90
C PRO A 182 28.24 16.83 -13.86
N VAL A 183 27.95 16.86 -12.55
CA VAL A 183 29.00 16.98 -11.51
C VAL A 183 29.83 15.69 -11.37
N VAL A 184 29.26 14.53 -11.69
CA VAL A 184 29.99 13.25 -11.62
C VAL A 184 30.81 12.98 -12.89
N THR A 185 30.46 13.58 -14.03
CA THR A 185 31.12 13.30 -15.32
C THR A 185 32.30 14.22 -15.61
N MET A 186 32.38 15.43 -15.03
CA MET A 186 33.54 16.32 -15.23
C MET A 186 34.80 15.90 -14.47
N GLN A 187 34.70 15.11 -13.40
CA GLN A 187 35.90 14.57 -12.71
C GLN A 187 36.56 13.40 -13.45
N LEU A 188 35.89 12.79 -14.44
CA LEU A 188 36.43 11.67 -15.21
C LEU A 188 37.14 12.07 -16.50
N LYS A 189 37.07 13.34 -16.93
CA LYS A 189 37.61 13.80 -18.23
C LYS A 189 38.90 14.63 -18.14
N GLN A 190 39.42 14.91 -16.94
CA GLN A 190 40.72 15.57 -16.75
C GLN A 190 41.87 14.59 -16.42
N GLU A 191 41.63 13.28 -16.32
CA GLU A 191 42.68 12.30 -15.98
C GLU A 191 43.30 11.57 -17.18
N SER A 192 42.90 11.89 -18.42
CA SER A 192 43.42 11.25 -19.64
C SER A 192 44.69 11.90 -20.23
N ALA A 193 45.32 12.84 -19.53
CA ALA A 193 46.57 13.49 -19.97
C ALA A 193 47.64 13.50 -18.87
N SER A 194 48.01 12.32 -18.34
CA SER A 194 49.26 12.15 -17.60
C SER A 194 49.65 10.68 -17.54
N GLU A 195 50.27 10.18 -18.61
CA GLU A 195 50.93 8.88 -18.64
C GLU A 195 52.23 8.98 -17.84
N GLY A 196 52.22 8.50 -16.60
CA GLY A 196 53.44 8.48 -15.78
C GLY A 196 53.31 7.99 -14.33
N ASN A 197 52.09 7.88 -13.77
CA ASN A 197 51.93 7.51 -12.35
C ASN A 197 50.74 6.55 -12.08
N GLN A 198 50.57 5.51 -12.90
CA GLN A 198 49.41 4.60 -12.81
C GLN A 198 49.44 3.64 -11.61
N SER A 199 50.62 3.30 -11.05
CA SER A 199 50.70 2.29 -9.98
C SER A 199 50.24 2.82 -8.61
N LYS A 200 50.52 4.08 -8.28
CA LYS A 200 50.10 4.70 -6.99
C LYS A 200 48.64 5.16 -6.96
N ARG A 201 48.01 5.41 -8.12
CA ARG A 201 46.58 5.81 -8.19
C ARG A 201 45.62 4.62 -8.05
N LYS A 202 45.98 3.43 -8.57
CA LYS A 202 45.15 2.22 -8.43
C LYS A 202 45.03 1.77 -6.97
N SER A 203 46.10 1.85 -6.19
CA SER A 203 46.07 1.49 -4.76
C SER A 203 45.23 2.45 -3.91
N GLN A 204 45.23 3.75 -4.19
CA GLN A 204 44.37 4.71 -3.50
C GLN A 204 42.88 4.58 -3.85
N GLN A 205 42.54 4.23 -5.10
CA GLN A 205 41.15 3.97 -5.49
C GLN A 205 40.58 2.70 -4.85
N LEU A 206 41.37 1.62 -4.75
CA LEU A 206 40.99 0.39 -4.06
C LEU A 206 40.71 0.60 -2.57
N LEU A 207 41.55 1.38 -1.88
CA LEU A 207 41.33 1.67 -0.45
C LEU A 207 40.07 2.51 -0.20
N LYS A 208 39.73 3.44 -1.10
CA LYS A 208 38.49 4.23 -1.01
C LYS A 208 37.25 3.38 -1.23
N SER A 209 37.26 2.43 -2.17
CA SER A 209 36.12 1.55 -2.43
C SER A 209 35.85 0.60 -1.28
N GLU A 210 36.89 0.01 -0.68
CA GLU A 210 36.76 -0.88 0.49
C GLU A 210 36.14 -0.15 1.69
N ASN A 211 36.58 1.08 1.97
CA ASN A 211 36.04 1.87 3.08
C ASN A 211 34.55 2.23 2.85
N ASN A 212 34.16 2.53 1.62
CA ASN A 212 32.75 2.78 1.28
C ASN A 212 31.90 1.51 1.43
N HIS A 213 32.42 0.35 1.02
CA HIS A 213 31.73 -0.93 1.20
C HIS A 213 31.53 -1.28 2.67
N LYS A 214 32.54 -1.06 3.53
CA LYS A 214 32.43 -1.28 4.99
C LYS A 214 31.36 -0.38 5.62
N LYS A 215 31.41 0.93 5.33
CA LYS A 215 30.40 1.89 5.84
C LYS A 215 28.98 1.53 5.39
N LEU A 216 28.83 1.10 4.14
CA LEU A 216 27.55 0.67 3.60
C LEU A 216 27.05 -0.61 4.27
N ALA A 217 27.92 -1.60 4.48
CA ALA A 217 27.59 -2.83 5.20
C ALA A 217 27.16 -2.56 6.65
N GLU A 218 27.88 -1.69 7.36
CA GLU A 218 27.52 -1.28 8.72
C GLU A 218 26.17 -0.55 8.78
N SER A 219 25.92 0.37 7.85
CA SER A 219 24.64 1.08 7.74
C SER A 219 23.48 0.12 7.52
N ARG A 220 23.64 -0.86 6.62
CA ARG A 220 22.66 -1.92 6.36
C ARG A 220 22.42 -2.79 7.58
N TYR A 221 23.49 -3.21 8.27
CA TYR A 221 23.37 -3.99 9.49
C TYR A 221 22.60 -3.23 10.58
N LYS A 222 22.90 -1.95 10.80
CA LYS A 222 22.17 -1.09 11.75
C LYS A 222 20.69 -0.97 11.37
N LEU A 223 20.38 -0.79 10.10
CA LEU A 223 19.00 -0.75 9.60
C LEU A 223 18.26 -2.06 9.91
N CYS A 224 18.84 -3.20 9.54
CA CYS A 224 18.24 -4.51 9.79
C CYS A 224 18.07 -4.82 11.27
N LYS A 225 19.09 -4.52 12.09
CA LYS A 225 19.06 -4.72 13.53
C LYS A 225 17.90 -3.97 14.16
N ARG A 226 17.65 -2.71 13.76
CA ARG A 226 16.50 -1.94 14.24
C ARG A 226 15.16 -2.64 13.98
N PHE A 227 14.92 -3.16 12.77
CA PHE A 227 13.67 -3.87 12.44
C PHE A 227 13.60 -5.24 13.13
N TYR A 228 14.73 -5.94 13.25
CA TYR A 228 14.83 -7.24 13.89
C TYR A 228 14.57 -7.18 15.42
N ASP A 229 15.15 -6.19 16.10
CA ASP A 229 15.03 -6.01 17.55
C ASP A 229 13.63 -5.52 17.93
N SER A 230 13.06 -4.60 17.13
CA SER A 230 11.71 -4.06 17.36
C SER A 230 10.57 -4.99 16.96
N LYS A 231 10.87 -6.09 16.25
CA LYS A 231 9.86 -7.02 15.71
C LYS A 231 8.79 -6.34 14.83
N VAL A 232 9.16 -5.23 14.17
CA VAL A 232 8.26 -4.47 13.29
C VAL A 232 8.33 -5.03 11.86
N TYR A 233 7.19 -4.98 11.17
CA TYR A 233 7.11 -5.36 9.76
C TYR A 233 7.91 -4.44 8.85
N LEU A 234 8.51 -5.01 7.80
CA LEU A 234 9.27 -4.29 6.80
C LEU A 234 8.33 -3.44 5.92
N THR A 235 8.78 -2.24 5.58
CA THR A 235 8.04 -1.27 4.77
C THR A 235 8.73 -1.06 3.42
N GLY A 236 8.07 -0.37 2.48
CA GLY A 236 8.69 0.04 1.22
C GLY A 236 10.00 0.83 1.43
N ASP A 237 10.03 1.70 2.45
CA ASP A 237 11.23 2.46 2.82
C ASP A 237 12.40 1.58 3.27
N PHE A 238 12.12 0.47 3.96
CA PHE A 238 13.17 -0.48 4.32
C PHE A 238 13.84 -1.03 3.07
N PHE A 239 13.06 -1.50 2.10
CA PHE A 239 13.58 -2.10 0.87
C PHE A 239 14.33 -1.10 -0.02
N ARG A 240 13.86 0.15 -0.09
CA ARG A 240 14.57 1.26 -0.75
C ARG A 240 15.95 1.49 -0.11
N LYS A 241 16.03 1.58 1.21
CA LYS A 241 17.29 1.82 1.94
C LYS A 241 18.22 0.61 1.94
N TYR A 242 17.68 -0.61 1.96
CA TYR A 242 18.42 -1.86 1.94
C TYR A 242 18.78 -2.26 0.49
N GLN A 243 19.58 -1.45 -0.21
CA GLN A 243 20.07 -1.69 -1.59
C GLN A 243 19.08 -1.46 -2.75
N ASN A 244 18.01 -0.67 -2.58
CA ASN A 244 16.96 -0.55 -3.61
C ASN A 244 16.41 -1.93 -4.04
N MET A 245 16.24 -2.82 -3.06
CA MET A 245 15.65 -4.13 -3.30
C MET A 245 14.14 -3.97 -3.53
N LEU A 246 13.56 -4.90 -4.28
CA LEU A 246 12.18 -4.86 -4.72
C LEU A 246 11.49 -6.18 -4.37
N PRO A 247 10.51 -6.19 -3.46
CA PRO A 247 9.66 -7.36 -3.27
C PRO A 247 8.74 -7.51 -4.49
N ILE A 248 8.80 -8.65 -5.17
CA ILE A 248 8.17 -8.91 -6.46
C ILE A 248 7.39 -10.22 -6.41
N LEU A 249 6.19 -10.21 -6.97
CA LEU A 249 5.42 -11.44 -7.18
C LEU A 249 5.98 -12.22 -8.36
N LEU A 250 6.32 -13.49 -8.15
CA LEU A 250 6.76 -14.37 -9.22
C LEU A 250 5.59 -14.82 -10.10
N SER A 251 5.84 -14.88 -11.40
CA SER A 251 4.97 -15.48 -12.41
C SER A 251 5.64 -16.71 -13.01
N GLY A 252 5.42 -17.88 -12.43
CA GLY A 252 5.97 -19.14 -12.96
C GLY A 252 5.06 -20.32 -12.66
N LYS A 253 5.09 -21.34 -13.55
CA LYS A 253 4.35 -22.61 -13.39
C LYS A 253 5.19 -23.73 -12.76
N THR A 254 6.53 -23.65 -12.79
CA THR A 254 7.38 -24.85 -12.64
C THR A 254 8.40 -24.80 -11.50
N LEU A 255 8.98 -23.65 -11.13
CA LEU A 255 10.03 -23.60 -10.08
C LEU A 255 9.57 -22.96 -8.76
N PHE A 256 8.56 -22.11 -8.80
CA PHE A 256 8.06 -21.40 -7.63
C PHE A 256 6.55 -21.57 -7.50
N ASN A 257 6.06 -21.61 -6.26
CA ASN A 257 4.61 -21.63 -6.03
C ASN A 257 4.01 -20.35 -6.59
N ARG A 258 2.98 -20.47 -7.42
CA ARG A 258 2.27 -19.32 -7.97
C ARG A 258 1.86 -18.37 -6.84
N GLY A 259 2.30 -17.12 -6.91
CA GLY A 259 2.03 -16.10 -5.88
C GLY A 259 3.07 -16.02 -4.77
N SER A 260 4.23 -16.68 -4.90
CA SER A 260 5.39 -16.41 -4.07
C SER A 260 5.93 -14.98 -4.32
N VAL A 261 6.49 -14.38 -3.27
CA VAL A 261 7.18 -13.09 -3.35
C VAL A 261 8.66 -13.34 -3.19
N GLU A 262 9.47 -12.75 -4.06
CA GLU A 262 10.92 -12.75 -3.99
C GLU A 262 11.42 -11.31 -3.86
N ILE A 263 12.57 -11.10 -3.21
CA ILE A 263 13.12 -9.76 -2.97
C ILE A 263 14.39 -9.66 -3.80
N LEU A 264 14.29 -8.96 -4.93
CA LEU A 264 15.34 -8.90 -5.94
C LEU A 264 15.96 -7.50 -6.01
N SER A 265 17.22 -7.40 -6.41
CA SER A 265 17.79 -6.11 -6.82
C SER A 265 17.11 -5.60 -8.09
N HIS A 266 17.22 -4.31 -8.38
CA HIS A 266 16.66 -3.74 -9.61
C HIS A 266 17.20 -4.39 -10.90
N ALA A 267 18.48 -4.79 -10.89
CA ALA A 267 19.11 -5.48 -12.02
C ALA A 267 18.58 -6.91 -12.19
N GLU A 268 18.42 -7.66 -11.09
CA GLU A 268 17.82 -9.00 -11.11
C GLU A 268 16.36 -8.95 -11.54
N PHE A 269 15.60 -7.97 -11.04
CA PHE A 269 14.22 -7.77 -11.44
C PHE A 269 14.07 -7.62 -12.96
N LYS A 270 14.88 -6.77 -13.60
CA LYS A 270 14.86 -6.60 -15.07
C LYS A 270 15.13 -7.92 -15.79
N ARG A 271 16.15 -8.67 -15.36
CA ARG A 271 16.48 -9.99 -15.93
C ARG A 271 15.32 -10.98 -15.81
N GLU A 272 14.69 -11.06 -14.64
CA GLU A 272 13.55 -11.97 -14.43
C GLU A 272 12.27 -11.50 -15.14
N GLN A 273 12.11 -10.19 -15.35
CA GLN A 273 11.03 -9.63 -16.14
C GLN A 273 11.15 -10.00 -17.63
N GLU A 274 12.36 -9.91 -18.20
CA GLU A 274 12.66 -10.34 -19.57
C GLU A 274 12.37 -11.84 -19.78
N ARG A 275 12.66 -12.66 -18.76
CA ARG A 275 12.34 -14.10 -18.74
C ARG A 275 10.87 -14.41 -18.51
N LYS A 276 10.02 -13.40 -18.27
CA LYS A 276 8.60 -13.54 -17.90
C LYS A 276 8.36 -14.31 -16.59
N HIS A 277 9.36 -14.31 -15.70
CA HIS A 277 9.30 -14.96 -14.39
C HIS A 277 8.91 -14.00 -13.26
N ALA A 278 9.00 -12.68 -13.49
CA ALA A 278 8.65 -11.65 -12.53
C ALA A 278 7.46 -10.81 -13.00
N LYS A 279 6.53 -10.52 -12.07
CA LYS A 279 5.50 -9.48 -12.25
C LYS A 279 6.03 -8.11 -11.83
N ALA A 280 5.17 -7.10 -11.90
CA ALA A 280 5.47 -5.79 -11.33
C ALA A 280 5.87 -5.88 -9.84
N PRO A 281 6.81 -5.03 -9.37
CA PRO A 281 7.14 -4.90 -7.97
C PRO A 281 5.91 -4.57 -7.12
N LEU A 282 5.90 -5.06 -5.88
CA LEU A 282 4.83 -4.75 -4.93
C LEU A 282 4.85 -3.26 -4.59
N LYS A 283 3.65 -2.66 -4.54
CA LYS A 283 3.47 -1.30 -4.04
C LYS A 283 3.58 -1.29 -2.51
N ASP A 284 3.91 -0.14 -1.91
CA ASP A 284 4.04 0.00 -0.44
C ASP A 284 2.82 -0.54 0.33
N LYS A 285 1.60 -0.33 -0.19
CA LYS A 285 0.36 -0.90 0.39
C LYS A 285 0.35 -2.43 0.38
N ASP A 286 0.85 -3.04 -0.68
CA ASP A 286 0.87 -4.49 -0.80
C ASP A 286 2.01 -5.09 0.03
N ILE A 287 3.17 -4.43 0.12
CA ILE A 287 4.27 -4.82 1.01
C ILE A 287 3.77 -4.98 2.45
N LEU A 288 3.01 -4.00 2.95
CA LEU A 288 2.41 -4.05 4.28
C LEU A 288 1.42 -5.21 4.42
N ARG A 289 0.63 -5.54 3.40
CA ARG A 289 -0.32 -6.67 3.46
C ARG A 289 0.36 -8.02 3.63
N TYR A 290 1.61 -8.17 3.21
CA TYR A 290 2.35 -9.43 3.35
C TYR A 290 3.05 -9.57 4.71
N HIS A 291 3.09 -8.55 5.57
CA HIS A 291 3.69 -8.65 6.91
C HIS A 291 5.11 -9.28 6.89
N PHE A 292 6.00 -8.72 6.06
CA PHE A 292 7.38 -9.18 6.00
C PHE A 292 8.11 -8.86 7.32
N LYS A 293 8.88 -9.79 7.85
CA LYS A 293 9.70 -9.60 9.06
C LYS A 293 11.06 -10.28 8.91
N ILE A 294 12.07 -9.72 9.54
CA ILE A 294 13.40 -10.36 9.61
C ILE A 294 13.34 -11.44 10.68
N THR A 295 13.60 -12.69 10.31
CA THR A 295 13.62 -13.83 11.26
C THR A 295 15.02 -14.24 11.65
N LYS A 296 16.02 -13.98 10.81
CA LYS A 296 17.44 -14.19 11.12
C LYS A 296 18.29 -13.06 10.58
N LEU A 297 19.23 -12.59 11.40
CA LEU A 297 20.22 -11.58 11.07
C LEU A 297 21.61 -12.25 11.01
N GLY A 298 22.19 -12.35 9.82
CA GLY A 298 23.54 -12.83 9.59
C GLY A 298 24.55 -11.68 9.48
N LYS A 299 25.84 -12.02 9.35
CA LYS A 299 26.91 -11.03 9.14
C LYS A 299 26.76 -10.28 7.81
N ASN A 300 26.39 -11.02 6.77
CA ASN A 300 26.28 -10.52 5.39
C ASN A 300 24.92 -10.82 4.75
N SER A 301 23.92 -11.25 5.53
CA SER A 301 22.63 -11.65 4.98
C SER A 301 21.50 -11.49 5.99
N ILE A 302 20.28 -11.39 5.49
CA ILE A 302 19.07 -11.46 6.30
C ILE A 302 18.12 -12.51 5.76
N THR A 303 17.43 -13.20 6.66
CA THR A 303 16.29 -14.04 6.30
C THR A 303 15.02 -13.27 6.57
N VAL A 304 14.20 -13.12 5.53
CA VAL A 304 12.90 -12.46 5.60
C VAL A 304 11.79 -13.50 5.40
N GLU A 305 10.80 -13.44 6.28
CA GLU A 305 9.60 -14.27 6.22
C GLU A 305 8.35 -13.40 6.19
N SER A 306 7.25 -13.92 5.66
CA SER A 306 5.94 -13.27 5.57
C SER A 306 4.93 -14.10 6.36
N ASP A 307 4.21 -13.47 7.29
CA ASP A 307 3.17 -14.13 8.07
C ASP A 307 1.94 -14.52 7.25
N LYS A 308 1.80 -13.98 6.03
CA LYS A 308 0.62 -14.16 5.17
C LYS A 308 0.86 -15.09 3.99
N MET A 309 2.05 -15.69 3.88
CA MET A 309 2.43 -16.57 2.78
C MET A 309 2.62 -18.01 3.25
N LEU A 310 2.11 -18.96 2.46
CA LEU A 310 2.15 -20.40 2.77
C LEU A 310 3.57 -20.99 2.83
N LYS A 311 4.55 -20.38 2.15
CA LYS A 311 5.98 -20.78 2.21
C LYS A 311 6.86 -19.53 2.21
N PRO A 312 7.09 -18.92 3.38
CA PRO A 312 7.81 -17.67 3.48
C PRO A 312 9.29 -17.97 3.73
N LYS A 313 10.10 -17.98 2.68
CA LYS A 313 11.55 -17.87 2.89
C LYS A 313 12.17 -17.14 1.73
N VAL A 314 12.63 -15.93 2.01
CA VAL A 314 13.45 -15.16 1.10
C VAL A 314 14.76 -14.87 1.82
N MET A 315 15.87 -15.37 1.27
CA MET A 315 17.21 -14.96 1.71
C MET A 315 17.61 -13.74 0.90
N ILE A 316 18.03 -12.68 1.58
CA ILE A 316 18.56 -11.49 0.96
C ILE A 316 20.06 -11.41 1.29
N PHE A 317 20.88 -11.39 0.23
CA PHE A 317 22.34 -11.24 0.28
C PHE A 317 22.75 -9.76 0.23
#